data_AF-A0A918BZ68-F1
#
_entry.id   AF-A0A918BZ68-F1
#
_cell.length_a   1.000
_cell.length_b   1.000
_cell.length_c   1.000
_cell.angle_alpha   90.00
_cell.angle_beta   90.00
_cell.angle_gamma   90.00
#
_symmetry.space_group_name_H-M   'P 1'
#
loop_
_entity.id
_entity.type
_entity.pdbx_description
1 polymer ?
#
loop_
_entity_poly.entity_id
_entity_poly.type
_entity_poly.pdbx_seq_one_letter_code
_entity_poly.pdbx_strand_id
1 'polypeptide(L)'
;MLRGMANQDFVGLVNMLEATADAALGELTAASALLRQGGLASDPERARQTAQRSLRLLTMLAEKTRGNLDMVEADLLTGAISHLRSQLEN
;
A
#
# COMPACT_ATOMS: atom_id res chain seq x y z
N MET A 1 19.58 25.37 -3.41
CA MET A 1 18.37 24.76 -2.82
C MET A 1 17.76 23.84 -3.87
N LEU A 2 18.22 22.59 -3.95
CA LEU A 2 17.62 21.59 -4.84
C LEU A 2 16.38 21.04 -4.14
N ARG A 3 15.21 21.47 -4.63
CA ARG A 3 13.91 20.91 -4.28
C ARG A 3 13.95 19.45 -4.76
N GLY A 4 14.21 18.51 -3.83
CA GLY A 4 14.34 17.10 -4.14
C GLY A 4 13.06 16.65 -4.85
N MET A 5 13.20 16.08 -6.04
CA MET A 5 12.10 15.34 -6.66
C MET A 5 11.84 14.10 -5.81
N ALA A 6 10.56 13.77 -5.62
CA ALA A 6 10.14 12.55 -4.96
C ALA A 6 10.92 11.36 -5.51
N ASN A 7 11.47 10.55 -4.60
CA ASN A 7 12.21 9.36 -4.94
C ASN A 7 11.25 8.38 -5.63
N GLN A 8 11.48 8.13 -6.92
CA GLN A 8 10.62 7.30 -7.75
C GLN A 8 10.53 5.86 -7.22
N ASP A 9 11.60 5.35 -6.59
CA ASP A 9 11.60 4.01 -6.00
C ASP A 9 10.72 3.97 -4.75
N PHE A 10 10.74 5.04 -3.94
CA PHE A 10 9.88 5.15 -2.77
C PHE A 10 8.40 5.24 -3.18
N VAL A 11 8.09 6.09 -4.16
CA VAL A 11 6.75 6.22 -4.73
C VAL A 11 6.28 4.88 -5.30
N GLY A 12 7.13 4.18 -6.05
CA GLY A 12 6.83 2.86 -6.59
C GLY A 12 6.57 1.82 -5.51
N LEU A 13 7.33 1.83 -4.41
CA LEU A 13 7.13 0.92 -3.28
C LEU A 13 5.78 1.16 -2.58
N VAL A 14 5.42 2.41 -2.32
CA VAL A 14 4.13 2.75 -1.70
C VAL A 14 2.97 2.29 -2.57
N ASN A 15 3.00 2.64 -3.86
CA ASN A 15 1.96 2.23 -4.82
C ASN A 15 1.86 0.70 -4.96
N MET A 16 2.98 -0.02 -4.93
CA MET A 16 2.97 -1.48 -5.03
C MET A 16 2.34 -2.14 -3.79
N LEU A 17 2.63 -1.62 -2.59
CA LEU A 17 2.04 -2.13 -1.35
C LEU A 17 0.53 -1.85 -1.26
N GLU A 18 0.11 -0.66 -1.69
CA GLU A 18 -1.30 -0.27 -1.79
C GLU A 18 -2.02 -1.14 -2.81
N ALA A 19 -1.53 -1.23 -4.06
CA ALA A 19 -2.11 -2.05 -5.10
C ALA A 19 -2.21 -3.54 -4.70
N THR A 20 -1.23 -4.06 -3.95
CA THR A 20 -1.28 -5.44 -3.42
C THR A 20 -2.43 -5.64 -2.43
N ALA A 21 -2.67 -4.66 -1.57
CA ALA A 21 -3.74 -4.72 -0.58
C ALA A 21 -5.12 -4.57 -1.24
N ASP A 22 -5.26 -3.60 -2.15
CA ASP A 22 -6.46 -3.40 -2.97
C ASP A 22 -6.80 -4.67 -3.75
N ALA A 23 -5.81 -5.23 -4.42
CA ALA A 23 -5.96 -6.46 -5.18
C ALA A 23 -6.36 -7.66 -4.31
N ALA A 24 -5.90 -7.73 -3.06
CA ALA A 24 -6.32 -8.75 -2.12
C ALA A 24 -7.76 -8.53 -1.64
N LEU A 25 -8.16 -7.29 -1.37
CA LEU A 25 -9.51 -6.93 -0.92
C LEU A 25 -10.56 -6.94 -2.04
N GLY A 26 -10.14 -7.14 -3.28
CA GLY A 26 -11.04 -7.31 -4.43
C GLY A 26 -11.28 -6.04 -5.23
N GLU A 27 -10.56 -4.95 -4.94
CA GLU A 27 -10.44 -3.82 -5.87
C GLU A 27 -9.72 -4.32 -7.13
N LEU A 28 -10.44 -4.29 -8.25
CA LEU A 28 -10.07 -4.89 -9.52
C LEU A 28 -8.96 -4.07 -10.21
N THR A 29 -7.70 -4.40 -9.92
CA THR A 29 -6.52 -3.96 -10.69
C THR A 29 -5.91 -5.16 -11.42
N ALA A 30 -5.04 -4.91 -12.41
CA ALA A 30 -4.37 -5.99 -13.16
C ALA A 30 -3.53 -6.92 -12.23
N ALA A 31 -3.09 -6.42 -11.07
CA ALA A 31 -2.41 -7.21 -10.04
C ALA A 31 -3.35 -8.24 -9.35
N SER A 32 -4.64 -7.92 -9.22
CA SER A 32 -5.67 -8.80 -8.63
C SER A 32 -5.91 -10.06 -9.47
N ALA A 33 -5.71 -10.00 -10.79
CA ALA A 33 -5.86 -11.15 -11.67
C ALA A 33 -4.83 -12.26 -11.37
N LEU A 34 -3.58 -11.89 -11.07
CA LEU A 34 -2.51 -12.83 -10.70
C LEU A 34 -2.75 -13.44 -9.32
N LEU A 35 -3.22 -12.65 -8.35
CA LEU A 35 -3.54 -13.12 -6.99
C LEU A 35 -4.77 -14.06 -6.97
N ARG A 36 -5.79 -13.78 -7.80
CA ARG A 36 -6.93 -14.68 -8.03
C ARG A 36 -6.50 -16.02 -8.62
N GLN A 37 -5.60 -16.00 -9.60
CA GLN A 37 -5.08 -17.20 -10.24
C GLN A 37 -4.19 -18.03 -9.29
N GLY A 38 -3.56 -17.40 -8.28
CA GLY A 38 -2.81 -18.04 -7.21
C GLY A 38 -3.63 -18.55 -6.01
N GLY A 39 -4.97 -18.44 -6.05
CA GLY A 39 -5.87 -18.95 -4.99
C GLY A 39 -5.95 -18.08 -3.73
N LEU A 40 -5.37 -16.88 -3.72
CA LEU A 40 -5.45 -15.93 -2.60
C LEU A 40 -6.83 -15.28 -2.47
N ALA A 41 -7.56 -15.15 -3.58
CA ALA A 41 -8.89 -14.54 -3.61
C ALA A 41 -10.03 -15.52 -3.24
N SER A 42 -9.73 -16.80 -3.03
CA SER A 42 -10.73 -17.81 -2.69
C SER A 42 -11.09 -17.80 -1.20
N ASP A 43 -10.28 -17.15 -0.37
CA ASP A 43 -10.42 -17.10 1.09
C ASP A 43 -10.40 -15.63 1.57
N PRO A 44 -11.55 -15.08 2.01
CA PRO A 44 -11.65 -13.68 2.44
C PRO A 44 -10.76 -13.37 3.65
N GLU A 45 -10.44 -14.36 4.48
CA GLU A 45 -9.57 -14.18 5.64
C GLU A 45 -8.11 -13.98 5.19
N ARG A 46 -7.66 -14.72 4.17
CA ARG A 46 -6.32 -14.54 3.58
C ARG A 46 -6.17 -13.23 2.83
N ALA A 47 -7.24 -12.80 2.15
CA ALA A 47 -7.32 -11.48 1.53
C ALA A 47 -7.12 -10.37 2.58
N ARG A 48 -7.89 -10.42 3.68
CA ARG A 48 -7.79 -9.45 4.78
C ARG A 48 -6.40 -9.48 5.44
N GLN A 49 -5.82 -10.66 5.66
CA GLN A 49 -4.46 -10.79 6.20
C GLN A 49 -3.38 -10.16 5.30
N THR A 50 -3.52 -10.31 3.98
CA THR A 50 -2.61 -9.69 3.01
C THR A 50 -2.68 -8.17 3.09
N ALA A 51 -3.89 -7.61 3.07
CA ALA A 51 -4.08 -6.16 3.21
C ALA A 51 -3.58 -5.62 4.55
N GLN A 52 -3.84 -6.33 5.66
CA GLN A 52 -3.29 -5.98 6.97
C GLN A 52 -1.75 -6.01 6.98
N ARG A 53 -1.12 -6.95 6.26
CA ARG A 53 0.34 -7.02 6.15
C ARG A 53 0.89 -5.82 5.38
N SER A 54 0.27 -5.45 4.26
CA SER A 54 0.64 -4.23 3.52
C SER A 54 0.49 -2.98 4.38
N LEU A 55 -0.61 -2.85 5.13
CA LEU A 55 -0.81 -1.73 6.05
C LEU A 55 0.28 -1.65 7.13
N ARG A 56 0.69 -2.80 7.71
CA ARG A 56 1.80 -2.85 8.68
C ARG A 56 3.11 -2.37 8.05
N LEU A 57 3.40 -2.76 6.81
CA LEU A 57 4.62 -2.34 6.11
C LEU A 57 4.61 -0.84 5.81
N LEU A 58 3.49 -0.29 5.33
CA LEU A 58 3.34 1.14 5.10
C LEU A 58 3.46 1.95 6.41
N THR A 59 2.86 1.45 7.50
CA THR A 59 3.00 2.08 8.82
C THR A 59 4.45 2.06 9.30
N MET A 60 5.16 0.93 9.16
CA MET A 60 6.58 0.85 9.50
C MET A 60 7.44 1.77 8.63
N LEU A 61 7.11 1.92 7.34
CA LEU A 61 7.78 2.89 6.47
C LEU A 61 7.59 4.29 7.01
N ALA A 62 6.37 4.69 7.38
CA ALA A 62 6.08 6.02 7.91
C ALA A 62 6.87 6.33 9.19
N GLU A 63 7.03 5.33 10.06
CA GLU A 63 7.84 5.45 11.26
C GLU A 63 9.33 5.63 10.94
N LYS A 64 9.86 4.82 10.01
CA LYS A 64 11.29 4.82 9.65
C LYS A 64 11.71 6.00 8.78
N THR A 65 10.80 6.56 8.00
CA THR A 65 11.09 7.68 7.08
C THR A 65 10.64 9.04 7.63
N ARG A 66 10.14 9.09 8.87
CA ARG A 66 9.69 10.32 9.51
C ARG A 66 10.80 11.39 9.50
N GLY A 67 10.48 12.56 8.95
CA GLY A 67 11.41 13.69 8.82
C GLY A 67 12.41 13.58 7.66
N ASN A 68 12.39 12.46 6.91
CA ASN A 68 13.23 12.24 5.73
C ASN A 68 12.47 12.30 4.41
N LEU A 69 11.13 12.36 4.45
CA LEU A 69 10.29 12.46 3.27
C LEU A 69 10.08 13.91 2.84
N ASP A 70 9.99 14.14 1.55
CA ASP A 70 9.40 15.36 1.03
C ASP A 70 7.88 15.37 1.21
N MET A 71 7.24 16.51 0.91
CA MET A 71 5.79 16.67 1.10
C MET A 71 4.97 15.73 0.22
N VAL A 72 5.42 15.46 -1.02
CA VAL A 72 4.73 14.58 -1.96
C VAL A 72 4.80 13.13 -1.48
N GLU A 73 5.97 12.70 -1.03
CA GLU A 73 6.19 11.36 -0.47
C GLU A 73 5.40 11.15 0.82
N ALA A 74 5.38 12.15 1.70
CA ALA A 74 4.64 12.11 2.95
C ALA A 74 3.13 12.05 2.72
N ASP A 75 2.61 12.86 1.79
CA ASP A 75 1.19 12.87 1.42
C ASP A 75 0.78 11.54 0.78
N LEU A 76 1.60 11.01 -0.14
CA LEU A 76 1.35 9.71 -0.78
C LEU A 76 1.28 8.58 0.26
N LEU A 77 2.28 8.50 1.15
CA LEU A 77 2.32 7.46 2.17
C LEU A 77 1.15 7.56 3.15
N THR A 78 0.81 8.78 3.57
CA THR A 78 -0.31 9.02 4.49
C THR A 78 -1.65 8.69 3.82
N GLY A 79 -1.80 9.00 2.54
CA GLY A 79 -2.95 8.65 1.71
C GLY A 79 -3.16 7.14 1.65
N ALA A 80 -2.13 6.39 1.26
CA ALA A 80 -2.18 4.93 1.16
C ALA A 80 -2.52 4.26 2.50
N ILE A 81 -1.94 4.74 3.61
CA ILE A 81 -2.27 4.23 4.97
C ILE A 81 -3.74 4.50 5.31
N SER A 82 -4.24 5.71 5.03
CA SER A 82 -5.61 6.10 5.35
C SER A 82 -6.64 5.32 4.52
N HIS A 83 -6.35 5.13 3.23
CA HIS A 83 -7.16 4.32 2.31
C HIS A 83 -7.29 2.87 2.80
N LEU A 84 -6.16 2.22 3.10
CA LEU A 84 -6.19 0.83 3.56
C LEU A 84 -6.84 0.65 4.95
N ARG A 85 -6.68 1.62 5.85
CA ARG A 85 -7.42 1.60 7.13
C ARG A 85 -8.91 1.67 6.89
N SER A 86 -9.37 2.58 6.05
CA SER A 86 -10.79 2.72 5.73
C SER A 86 -11.37 1.44 5.11
N GLN A 87 -10.63 0.75 4.25
CA GLN A 87 -11.09 -0.52 3.68
C GLN A 87 -11.13 -1.66 4.71
N LEU A 88 -10.15 -1.71 5.62
CA LEU A 88 -10.08 -2.74 6.65
C LEU A 88 -11.03 -2.51 7.84
N GLU A 89 -11.56 -1.30 8.00
CA GLU A 89 -12.59 -0.97 8.99
C GLU A 89 -14.02 -1.27 8.48
N ASN A 90 -14.20 -1.36 7.16
CA ASN A 90 -15.41 -1.88 6.51
C ASN A 90 -15.46 -3.42 6.50
#